data_AF-A0A1I6RJA8-F1
#
_entry.id   AF-A0A1I6RJA8-F1
#
_cell.length_a   1.000
_cell.length_b   1.000
_cell.length_c   1.000
_cell.angle_alpha   90.00
_cell.angle_beta   90.00
_cell.angle_gamma   90.00
#
_symmetry.space_group_name_H-M   'P 1'
#
loop_
_entity.id
_entity.type
_entity.pdbx_description
1 polymer ?
#
loop_
_entity_poly.entity_id
_entity_poly.type
_entity_poly.pdbx_seq_one_letter_code
_entity_poly.pdbx_strand_id
1 'polypeptide(L)'
;MALNHLQHRRPLATSSVVYFGSVLIIGLPVTFFVYEFFAGILRLLQLNWLVTSAAGITVLAAAFVVGMWVAGHVAERVVNRFS
;
A
#
# COMPACT_ATOMS: atom_id res chain seq x y z
N MET A 1 0.50 30.26 34.31
CA MET A 1 -0.71 30.22 33.48
C MET A 1 -0.62 29.04 32.54
N ALA A 2 -1.39 27.99 32.82
CA ALA A 2 -1.43 26.76 32.04
C ALA A 2 -2.40 26.94 30.87
N LEU A 3 -1.93 26.76 29.65
CA LEU A 3 -2.74 26.52 28.45
C LEU A 3 -2.17 25.29 27.74
N ASN A 4 -2.25 24.19 28.48
CA ASN A 4 -1.93 22.85 28.03
C ASN A 4 -3.13 22.26 27.27
N HIS A 5 -2.84 21.65 26.12
CA HIS A 5 -3.53 20.45 25.58
C HIS A 5 -4.90 20.56 24.89
N LEU A 6 -5.12 21.56 24.03
CA LEU A 6 -6.19 21.48 23.00
C LEU A 6 -5.65 21.21 21.58
N GLN A 7 -4.47 20.62 21.47
CA GLN A 7 -3.98 20.07 20.21
C GLN A 7 -4.63 18.70 19.99
N HIS A 8 -5.91 18.75 19.59
CA HIS A 8 -6.57 17.83 18.64
C HIS A 8 -5.99 16.40 18.62
N ARG A 9 -6.03 15.69 19.75
CA ARG A 9 -5.75 14.26 19.81
C ARG A 9 -6.90 13.52 19.14
N ARG A 10 -6.94 13.53 17.80
CA ARG A 10 -7.53 12.41 17.09
C ARG A 10 -6.88 11.14 17.66
N PRO A 11 -7.65 10.11 18.06
CA PRO A 11 -7.05 8.94 18.66
C PRO A 11 -6.08 8.39 17.61
N LEU A 12 -4.79 8.31 17.94
CA LEU A 12 -3.79 7.67 17.09
C LEU A 12 -4.29 6.30 16.61
N ALA A 13 -5.10 5.62 17.44
CA ALA A 13 -5.86 4.43 17.10
C ALA A 13 -6.76 4.58 15.87
N THR A 14 -7.55 5.66 15.75
CA THR A 14 -8.47 5.87 14.62
C THR A 14 -7.71 6.13 13.32
N SER A 15 -6.66 6.94 13.35
CA SER A 15 -5.80 7.16 12.18
C SER A 15 -5.10 5.87 11.76
N SER A 16 -4.54 5.11 12.71
CA SER A 16 -3.91 3.82 12.41
C SER A 16 -4.90 2.82 11.79
N VAL A 17 -6.13 2.74 12.28
CA VAL A 17 -7.17 1.87 11.70
C VAL A 17 -7.51 2.28 10.26
N VAL A 18 -7.60 3.59 9.97
CA VAL A 18 -7.86 4.07 8.61
C VAL A 18 -6.71 3.76 7.66
N TYR A 19 -5.46 3.94 8.10
CA TYR A 19 -4.28 3.58 7.31
C TYR A 19 -4.21 2.06 7.06
N PHE A 20 -4.37 1.26 8.11
CA PHE A 20 -4.33 -0.19 8.00
C PHE A 20 -5.47 -0.75 7.13
N GLY A 21 -6.68 -0.20 7.30
CA GLY A 21 -7.83 -0.52 6.48
C GLY A 21 -7.62 -0.15 5.01
N SER A 22 -7.03 1.00 4.73
CA SER A 22 -6.74 1.43 3.36
C SER A 22 -5.69 0.53 2.69
N VAL A 23 -4.67 0.09 3.42
CA VAL A 23 -3.67 -0.85 2.92
C VAL A 23 -4.30 -2.22 2.62
N LEU A 24 -5.16 -2.72 3.49
CA LEU A 24 -5.82 -4.02 3.28
C LEU A 24 -6.86 -3.98 2.15
N ILE A 25 -7.72 -2.96 2.11
CA ILE A 25 -8.85 -2.90 1.17
C ILE A 25 -8.40 -2.46 -0.22
N ILE A 26 -7.38 -1.60 -0.32
CA ILE A 26 -6.96 -1.01 -1.60
C ILE A 26 -5.53 -1.41 -1.95
N GLY A 27 -4.60 -1.28 -1.00
CA GLY A 27 -3.20 -1.60 -1.25
C GLY A 27 -2.97 -3.06 -1.64
N LEU A 28 -3.63 -4.00 -0.96
CA LEU A 28 -3.49 -5.44 -1.19
C LEU A 28 -4.06 -5.87 -2.55
N PRO A 29 -5.30 -5.48 -2.94
CA PRO A 29 -5.79 -5.77 -4.29
C PRO A 29 -4.94 -5.13 -5.39
N VAL A 30 -4.50 -3.88 -5.22
CA VAL A 30 -3.64 -3.20 -6.20
C VAL A 30 -2.31 -3.95 -6.34
N THR A 31 -1.69 -4.35 -5.23
CA THR A 31 -0.46 -5.15 -5.24
C THR A 31 -0.66 -6.45 -6.02
N PHE A 32 -1.77 -7.15 -5.77
CA PHE A 32 -2.08 -8.41 -6.44
C PHE A 32 -2.28 -8.22 -7.95
N PHE A 33 -3.04 -7.21 -8.37
CA PHE A 33 -3.25 -6.91 -9.79
C PHE A 33 -1.96 -6.57 -10.52
N VAL A 34 -1.11 -5.73 -9.92
CA VAL A 34 0.19 -5.37 -10.51
C VAL A 34 1.09 -6.60 -10.59
N TYR A 35 1.15 -7.41 -9.53
CA TYR A 35 1.93 -8.64 -9.53
C TYR A 35 1.47 -9.62 -10.61
N GLU A 36 0.18 -9.92 -10.73
CA GLU A 36 -0.37 -10.82 -11.76
C GLU A 36 -0.09 -10.31 -13.17
N PHE A 37 -0.23 -9.01 -13.41
CA PHE A 37 0.07 -8.40 -14.71
C PHE A 37 1.53 -8.61 -15.12
N PHE A 38 2.46 -8.31 -14.23
CA PHE A 38 3.89 -8.50 -14.51
C PHE A 38 4.28 -9.99 -14.54
N ALA A 39 3.75 -10.83 -13.66
CA ALA A 39 3.98 -12.28 -13.68
C ALA A 39 3.50 -12.91 -15.00
N GLY A 40 2.38 -12.43 -15.55
CA GLY A 40 1.88 -12.81 -16.88
C GLY A 40 2.86 -12.45 -18.00
N ILE A 41 3.41 -11.23 -17.97
CA ILE A 41 4.44 -10.79 -18.93
C ILE A 41 5.71 -11.65 -18.82
N LEU A 42 6.17 -11.95 -17.59
CA LEU A 42 7.34 -12.79 -17.39
C LEU A 42 7.13 -14.23 -17.90
N ARG A 43 5.93 -14.79 -17.75
CA ARG A 43 5.57 -16.08 -18.34
C ARG A 43 5.55 -16.03 -19.87
N LEU A 44 5.00 -14.97 -20.46
CA LEU A 44 4.98 -14.78 -21.91
C LEU A 44 6.39 -14.69 -22.51
N LEU A 45 7.34 -14.11 -21.78
CA LEU A 45 8.73 -13.94 -22.24
C LEU A 45 9.60 -15.20 -22.09
N GLN A 46 9.03 -16.34 -21.65
CA GLN A 46 9.73 -17.61 -21.41
C GLN A 46 11.04 -17.45 -20.60
N LEU A 47 11.06 -16.51 -19.65
CA LEU A 47 12.21 -16.28 -18.79
C LEU A 47 12.46 -17.51 -17.92
N ASN A 48 13.70 -18.01 -17.96
CA ASN A 48 14.14 -19.21 -17.24
C ASN A 48 13.88 -19.06 -15.72
N TRP A 49 13.48 -20.14 -15.05
CA TRP A 49 12.93 -20.14 -13.68
C TRP A 49 13.73 -19.33 -12.64
N LEU A 50 15.07 -19.32 -12.77
CA LEU A 50 15.98 -18.58 -11.89
C LEU A 50 15.94 -17.05 -12.12
N VAL A 51 15.76 -16.63 -13.37
CA VAL A 51 15.57 -15.21 -13.71
C VAL A 51 14.15 -14.78 -13.36
N THR A 52 13.17 -15.66 -13.56
CA THR A 52 11.77 -15.43 -13.15
C THR A 52 11.63 -15.31 -11.63
N SER A 53 12.44 -16.01 -10.83
CA SER A 53 12.38 -15.90 -9.38
C SER A 53 12.98 -14.58 -8.86
N ALA A 54 14.15 -14.18 -9.34
CA ALA A 54 14.76 -12.89 -8.97
C ALA A 54 13.92 -11.70 -9.48
N ALA A 55 13.50 -11.75 -10.74
CA ALA A 55 12.63 -10.72 -11.31
C ALA A 55 11.23 -10.74 -10.69
N GLY A 56 10.69 -11.91 -10.35
CA GLY A 56 9.42 -12.06 -9.66
C GLY A 56 9.43 -11.45 -8.26
N ILE A 57 10.50 -11.65 -7.49
CA ILE A 57 10.70 -10.99 -6.19
C ILE A 57 10.77 -9.47 -6.36
N THR A 58 11.47 -9.00 -7.39
CA THR A 58 11.62 -7.57 -7.68
C THR A 58 10.28 -6.93 -8.06
N VAL A 59 9.50 -7.61 -8.90
CA VAL A 59 8.15 -7.22 -9.29
C VAL A 59 7.22 -7.21 -8.08
N LEU A 60 7.28 -8.22 -7.21
CA LEU A 60 6.47 -8.27 -6.00
C LEU A 60 6.80 -7.11 -5.06
N ALA A 61 8.09 -6.82 -4.86
CA ALA A 61 8.53 -5.69 -4.05
C ALA A 61 8.05 -4.35 -4.64
N ALA A 62 8.18 -4.15 -5.96
CA ALA A 62 7.71 -2.97 -6.64
C ALA A 62 6.18 -2.82 -6.54
N ALA A 63 5.44 -3.90 -6.78
CA ALA A 63 3.98 -3.94 -6.66
C ALA A 63 3.53 -3.59 -5.24
N PHE A 64 4.22 -4.11 -4.22
CA PHE A 64 3.92 -3.83 -2.82
C PHE A 64 4.16 -2.37 -2.46
N VAL A 65 5.26 -1.78 -2.93
CA VAL A 65 5.55 -0.35 -2.74
C VAL A 65 4.47 0.52 -3.40
N VAL A 66 4.05 0.18 -4.62
CA VAL A 66 2.97 0.87 -5.33
C VAL A 66 1.64 0.73 -4.56
N GLY A 67 1.30 -0.47 -4.09
CA GLY A 67 0.11 -0.72 -3.31
C GLY A 67 0.08 0.08 -2.01
N MET A 68 1.20 0.14 -1.28
CA MET A 68 1.33 0.96 -0.07
C MET A 68 1.25 2.45 -0.37
N TRP A 69 1.84 2.92 -1.47
CA TRP A 69 1.77 4.32 -1.87
C TRP A 69 0.33 4.75 -2.18
N VAL A 70 -0.39 3.95 -2.96
CA VAL A 70 -1.82 4.20 -3.28
C VAL A 70 -2.65 4.17 -2.00
N ALA A 71 -2.46 3.17 -1.14
CA ALA A 71 -3.18 3.05 0.12
C ALA A 71 -2.92 4.23 1.05
N GLY A 72 -1.67 4.70 1.16
CA GLY A 72 -1.31 5.88 1.95
C GLY A 72 -1.99 7.13 1.43
N HIS A 73 -2.03 7.31 0.10
CA HIS A 73 -2.67 8.47 -0.51
C HIS A 73 -4.20 8.46 -0.34
N VAL A 74 -4.82 7.28 -0.35
CA VAL A 74 -6.26 7.14 -0.04
C VAL A 74 -6.52 7.40 1.45
N ALA A 75 -5.71 6.82 2.35
CA ALA A 75 -5.83 7.03 3.78
C ALA A 75 -5.73 8.52 4.13
N GLU A 76 -4.77 9.23 3.54
CA GLU A 76 -4.58 10.67 3.75
C GLU A 76 -5.78 11.49 3.26
N ARG A 77 -6.35 11.16 2.09
CA ARG A 77 -7.59 11.79 1.59
C ARG A 77 -8.79 11.53 2.50
N VAL A 78 -8.90 10.31 3.04
CA VAL A 78 -9.97 9.93 3.97
C VAL A 78 -9.82 10.68 5.29
N VAL A 79 -8.63 10.67 5.89
CA VAL A 79 -8.32 11.38 7.15
C VAL A 79 -8.57 12.89 7.01
N ASN A 80 -8.19 13.50 5.88
CA ASN A 80 -8.42 14.93 5.62
C ASN A 80 -9.91 15.26 5.40
N ARG A 81 -10.72 14.34 4.85
CA ARG A 81 -12.17 14.57 4.71
C ARG A 81 -12.95 14.46 6.02
N PHE A 82 -12.47 13.67 6.96
CA PHE A 82 -13.11 13.49 8.26
C PHE A 82 -12.64 14.50 9.31
N SER A 83 -11.72 15.43 8.96
CA SER A 83 -11.10 16.41 9.88
C SER A 83 -11.74 17.77 9.69
#